data_AF-A0A7Z1R552-F1
#
_entry.id   AF-A0A7Z1R552-F1
#
_cell.length_a   1.000
_cell.length_b   1.000
_cell.length_c   1.000
_cell.angle_alpha   90.00
_cell.angle_beta   90.00
_cell.angle_gamma   90.00
#
_symmetry.space_group_name_H-M   'P 1'
#
loop_
_entity.id
_entity.type
_entity.pdbx_description
1 polymer ?
#
loop_
_entity_poly.entity_id
_entity_poly.type
_entity_poly.pdbx_seq_one_letter_code
_entity_poly.pdbx_strand_id
1 'polypeptide(L)'
;MTTYRDAGVDIDAQDQALARVKELVRSTYTDGVLSDQGSFGGMFRLPTKGLKEPVLVASADGVGTKLKVAFAAGRHDTVGQDLVNHCVND
;
A
#
# COMPACT_ATOMS: atom_id res chain seq x y z
N MET A 1 32.85 -1.75 -10.70
CA MET A 1 31.83 -0.70 -10.88
C MET A 1 30.66 -1.11 -10.01
N THR A 2 30.32 -0.34 -8.99
CA THR A 2 29.18 -0.61 -8.10
C THR A 2 27.88 -0.37 -8.88
N THR A 3 27.00 -1.36 -8.92
CA THR A 3 25.69 -1.27 -9.55
C THR A 3 24.63 -0.81 -8.55
N TYR A 4 23.48 -0.34 -9.04
CA TYR A 4 22.34 0.03 -8.19
C TYR A 4 21.83 -1.15 -7.34
N ARG A 5 21.99 -2.37 -7.88
CA ARG A 5 21.70 -3.64 -7.21
C ARG A 5 22.65 -3.92 -6.06
N ASP A 6 23.92 -3.55 -6.18
CA ASP A 6 24.91 -3.70 -5.10
C ASP A 6 24.61 -2.78 -3.91
N ALA A 7 23.82 -1.72 -4.11
CA ALA A 7 23.26 -0.89 -3.05
C ALA A 7 21.98 -1.46 -2.43
N GLY A 8 21.57 -2.67 -2.82
CA GLY A 8 20.38 -3.37 -2.31
C GLY A 8 19.09 -3.07 -3.07
N VAL A 9 19.14 -2.36 -4.21
CA VAL A 9 17.95 -2.01 -5.00
C VAL A 9 17.86 -2.86 -6.26
N ASP A 10 16.90 -3.78 -6.27
CA ASP A 10 16.63 -4.68 -7.40
C ASP A 10 15.36 -4.23 -8.13
N ILE A 11 15.55 -3.50 -9.24
CA ILE A 11 14.46 -2.94 -10.06
C ILE A 11 13.64 -4.07 -10.71
N ASP A 12 14.29 -5.12 -11.21
CA ASP A 12 13.60 -6.25 -11.83
C ASP A 12 12.73 -6.98 -10.81
N ALA A 13 13.22 -7.17 -9.58
CA ALA A 13 12.44 -7.77 -8.50
C ALA A 13 11.24 -6.90 -8.10
N GLN A 14 11.41 -5.58 -8.08
CA GLN A 14 10.33 -4.62 -7.85
C GLN A 14 9.27 -4.74 -8.95
N ASP A 15 9.65 -4.68 -10.22
CA ASP A 15 8.73 -4.74 -11.35
C ASP A 15 7.93 -6.05 -11.38
N GLN A 16 8.59 -7.18 -11.09
CA GLN A 16 7.91 -8.47 -10.97
C GLN A 16 6.92 -8.49 -9.80
N ALA A 17 7.27 -7.91 -8.65
CA ALA A 17 6.36 -7.82 -7.51
C ALA A 17 5.14 -6.95 -7.84
N LEU A 18 5.37 -5.80 -8.48
CA LEU A 18 4.33 -4.87 -8.91
C LEU A 18 3.38 -5.51 -9.93
N ALA A 19 3.92 -6.26 -10.90
CA ALA A 19 3.11 -6.98 -11.89
C ALA A 19 2.18 -8.02 -11.25
N ARG A 20 2.65 -8.75 -10.22
CA ARG A 20 1.85 -9.76 -9.51
C ARG A 20 0.68 -9.19 -8.73
N VAL A 21 0.83 -7.99 -8.16
CA VAL A 21 -0.22 -7.37 -7.33
C VAL A 21 -1.16 -6.46 -8.11
N LYS A 22 -0.90 -6.23 -9.41
CA LYS A 22 -1.62 -5.25 -10.21
C LYS A 22 -3.14 -5.43 -10.19
N GLU A 23 -3.63 -6.64 -10.44
CA GLU A 23 -5.07 -6.90 -10.44
C GLU A 23 -5.67 -6.83 -9.04
N LEU A 24 -4.91 -7.22 -7.99
CA LEU A 24 -5.36 -7.07 -6.60
C LEU A 24 -5.52 -5.58 -6.23
N VAL A 25 -4.56 -4.74 -6.61
CA VAL A 25 -4.63 -3.29 -6.40
C VAL A 25 -5.78 -2.68 -7.20
N ARG A 26 -5.94 -3.02 -8.48
CA ARG A 26 -7.05 -2.51 -9.31
C ARG A 26 -8.42 -2.92 -8.75
N SER A 27 -8.53 -4.10 -8.13
CA SER A 27 -9.79 -4.57 -7.57
C SER A 27 -10.32 -3.69 -6.42
N THR A 28 -9.48 -2.83 -5.82
CA THR A 28 -9.88 -1.90 -4.75
C THR A 28 -10.24 -0.50 -5.25
N TYR A 29 -10.17 -0.26 -6.57
CA TYR A 29 -10.41 1.08 -7.13
C TYR A 29 -11.86 1.50 -6.95
N THR A 30 -12.04 2.78 -6.65
CA THR A 30 -13.34 3.47 -6.61
C THR A 30 -13.29 4.66 -7.59
N ASP A 31 -14.44 5.30 -7.84
CA ASP A 31 -14.57 6.43 -8.77
C ASP A 31 -13.66 7.64 -8.45
N GLY A 32 -13.12 7.70 -7.23
CA GLY A 32 -12.19 8.74 -6.82
C GLY A 32 -10.76 8.53 -7.36
N VAL A 33 -10.37 7.31 -7.74
CA VAL A 33 -8.99 7.04 -8.19
C VAL A 33 -8.73 7.69 -9.55
N LEU A 34 -7.66 8.49 -9.65
CA LEU A 34 -7.29 9.25 -10.85
C LEU A 34 -5.99 8.78 -11.52
N SER A 35 -5.22 7.94 -10.85
CA SER A 35 -3.97 7.40 -11.39
C SER A 35 -3.90 5.89 -11.26
N ASP A 36 -3.10 5.30 -12.13
CA ASP A 36 -2.83 3.87 -12.16
C ASP A 36 -1.48 3.56 -11.49
N GLN A 37 -1.29 2.29 -11.14
CA GLN A 37 -0.03 1.79 -10.61
C GLN A 37 1.14 2.07 -11.58
N GLY A 38 2.25 2.56 -11.04
CA GLY A 38 3.42 2.97 -11.83
C GLY A 38 3.51 4.48 -12.10
N SER A 39 2.49 5.25 -11.71
CA SER A 39 2.57 6.72 -11.65
C SER A 39 3.54 7.16 -10.54
N PHE A 40 4.15 8.34 -10.68
CA PHE A 40 5.03 8.93 -9.64
C PHE A 40 4.34 9.03 -8.26
N GLY A 41 3.01 9.21 -8.23
CA GLY A 41 2.21 9.17 -7.02
C GLY A 41 0.77 8.73 -7.29
N GLY A 42 0.11 8.23 -6.25
CA GLY A 42 -1.33 7.97 -6.25
C GLY A 42 -2.12 9.28 -6.22
N MET A 43 -3.13 9.40 -7.07
CA MET A 43 -4.01 10.57 -7.13
C MET A 43 -5.45 10.15 -6.87
N PHE A 44 -6.14 10.89 -6.00
CA PHE A 44 -7.52 10.61 -5.62
C PHE A 44 -8.36 11.90 -5.56
N ARG A 45 -9.54 11.88 -6.19
CA ARG A 45 -10.53 12.94 -6.13
C ARG A 45 -11.36 12.81 -4.86
N LEU A 46 -11.23 13.79 -3.96
CA LEU A 46 -12.00 13.84 -2.72
C LEU A 46 -13.50 14.06 -3.01
N PRO A 47 -14.42 13.20 -2.52
CA PRO A 47 -15.85 13.44 -2.64
C PRO A 47 -16.30 14.51 -1.63
N THR A 48 -16.48 15.75 -2.10
CA THR A 48 -16.82 16.90 -1.25
C THR A 48 -18.30 17.26 -1.25
N LYS A 49 -19.14 16.56 -2.02
CA LYS A 49 -20.57 16.86 -2.14
C LYS A 49 -21.26 16.74 -0.77
N GLY A 50 -21.84 17.83 -0.29
CA GLY A 50 -22.54 17.88 0.99
C GLY A 50 -21.64 18.20 2.20
N LEU A 51 -20.34 18.37 2.01
CA LEU A 51 -19.41 18.82 3.06
C LEU A 51 -19.23 20.33 2.99
N LYS A 52 -19.39 21.02 4.12
CA LYS A 52 -19.23 22.48 4.20
C LYS A 52 -17.76 22.89 4.27
N GLU A 53 -17.00 22.23 5.15
CA GLU A 53 -15.59 22.51 5.44
C GLU A 53 -14.87 21.18 5.69
N PRO A 54 -14.56 20.40 4.63
CA PRO A 54 -13.95 19.08 4.79
C PRO A 54 -12.55 19.19 5.40
N VAL A 55 -12.24 18.29 6.33
CA VAL A 55 -10.92 18.16 6.96
C VAL A 55 -10.33 16.80 6.58
N LEU A 56 -9.04 16.79 6.25
CA LEU A 56 -8.30 15.57 5.99
C LEU A 56 -7.68 15.06 7.29
N VAL A 57 -7.90 13.79 7.60
CA VAL A 57 -7.27 13.07 8.71
C VAL A 57 -6.35 12.01 8.11
N ALA A 58 -5.17 11.84 8.69
CA ALA A 58 -4.20 10.84 8.28
C ALA A 58 -3.62 10.16 9.53
N SER A 59 -3.46 8.83 9.46
CA SER A 59 -2.74 8.01 10.44
C SER A 59 -1.67 7.17 9.75
N ALA A 60 -0.67 6.72 10.51
CA ALA A 60 0.45 5.94 10.03
C ALA A 60 0.92 4.94 11.09
N ASP A 61 0.55 3.67 10.89
CA ASP A 61 0.80 2.59 11.85
C ASP A 61 1.61 1.44 11.25
N GLY A 62 2.08 0.58 12.14
CA GLY A 62 2.70 -0.70 11.80
C GLY A 62 1.97 -1.89 12.44
N VAL A 63 2.17 -3.08 11.88
CA VAL A 63 1.64 -4.34 12.44
C VAL A 63 2.36 -4.72 13.76
N GLY A 64 3.59 -4.25 13.95
CA GLY A 64 4.38 -4.51 15.15
C GLY A 64 4.85 -5.97 15.27
N THR A 65 5.01 -6.44 16.50
CA THR A 65 5.63 -7.74 16.81
C THR A 65 4.83 -8.95 16.32
N LYS A 66 3.56 -8.78 15.92
CA LYS A 66 2.76 -9.82 15.27
C LYS A 66 3.42 -10.36 13.99
N LEU A 67 4.25 -9.56 13.32
CA LEU A 67 5.05 -10.03 12.18
C LEU A 67 5.97 -11.21 12.54
N LYS A 68 6.52 -11.25 13.77
CA LYS A 68 7.34 -12.38 14.22
C LYS A 68 6.53 -13.69 14.27
N VAL A 69 5.26 -13.61 14.65
CA VAL A 69 4.35 -14.76 14.67
C VAL A 69 4.02 -15.20 13.25
N ALA A 70 3.74 -14.26 12.34
CA ALA A 70 3.50 -14.56 10.92
C ALA A 70 4.68 -15.29 10.27
N PHE A 71 5.91 -14.83 10.54
CA PHE A 71 7.14 -15.48 10.07
C PHE A 71 7.31 -16.88 10.65
N ALA A 72 7.13 -17.04 11.96
CA ALA A 72 7.23 -18.34 12.63
C ALA A 72 6.16 -19.34 12.13
N ALA A 73 4.97 -18.86 11.78
CA ALA A 73 3.88 -19.66 11.25
C ALA A 73 3.97 -19.92 9.74
N GLY A 74 4.86 -19.23 9.02
CA GLY A 74 4.93 -19.27 7.55
C GLY A 74 3.68 -18.72 6.86
N ARG A 75 2.87 -17.89 7.53
CA ARG A 75 1.57 -17.38 7.04
C ARG A 75 1.58 -15.86 6.98
N HIS A 76 1.43 -15.31 5.78
CA HIS A 76 1.60 -13.87 5.51
C HIS A 76 0.39 -13.24 4.82
N ASP A 77 -0.64 -14.02 4.50
CA ASP A 77 -1.84 -13.61 3.76
C ASP A 77 -2.78 -12.70 4.56
N THR A 78 -2.59 -12.60 5.89
CA THR A 78 -3.44 -11.78 6.77
C THR A 78 -2.77 -10.50 7.28
N VAL A 79 -1.43 -10.42 7.30
CA VAL A 79 -0.74 -9.28 7.95
C VAL A 79 -0.93 -7.95 7.20
N GLY A 80 -1.24 -8.00 5.90
CA GLY A 80 -1.64 -6.81 5.14
C GLY A 80 -2.97 -6.23 5.61
N GLN A 81 -3.92 -7.09 6.01
CA GLN A 81 -5.20 -6.65 6.58
C GLN A 81 -5.00 -6.05 7.98
N ASP A 82 -4.14 -6.67 8.79
CA ASP A 82 -3.77 -6.13 10.10
C ASP A 82 -3.18 -4.71 9.98
N LEU A 83 -2.33 -4.47 8.96
CA LEU A 83 -1.75 -3.16 8.70
C LEU A 83 -2.83 -2.13 8.36
N VAL A 84 -3.72 -2.45 7.41
CA VAL A 84 -4.80 -1.54 6.99
C VAL A 84 -5.73 -1.24 8.17
N ASN A 85 -6.14 -2.28 8.90
CA ASN A 85 -7.06 -2.16 10.04
C ASN A 85 -6.48 -1.34 11.18
N HIS A 86 -5.16 -1.29 11.36
CA HIS A 86 -4.56 -0.44 12.39
C HIS A 86 -4.78 1.04 12.04
N CYS A 87 -4.45 1.43 10.80
CA CYS A 87 -4.58 2.82 10.37
C CYS A 87 -6.04 3.30 10.26
N VAL A 88 -6.98 2.47 9.79
CA VAL A 88 -8.37 2.92 9.53
C VAL A 88 -9.26 2.97 10.78
N ASN A 89 -8.83 2.36 11.89
CA ASN A 89 -9.60 2.31 13.14
C ASN A 89 -9.17 3.34 14.18
N ASP A 90 -8.14 4.13 13.89
CA ASP A 90 -7.81 5.36 14.63
C ASP A 90 -8.79 6.49 14.28
#